data_AF-A0A954IPJ4-F1
#
_entry.id   AF-A0A954IPJ4-F1
#
_cell.length_a   1.000
_cell.length_b   1.000
_cell.length_c   1.000
_cell.angle_alpha   90.00
_cell.angle_beta   90.00
_cell.angle_gamma   90.00
#
_symmetry.space_group_name_H-M   'P 1'
#
loop_
_entity.id
_entity.type
_entity.pdbx_description
1 polymer ?
#
loop_
_entity_poly.entity_id
_entity_poly.type
_entity_poly.pdbx_seq_one_letter_code
_entity_poly.pdbx_strand_id
1 'polypeptide(L)'
;MSFAVVPGTIPTSAALSSDGTMVACAGLRDGKYFAAIRRTTQGVEWKVLSDVSNVREGNALAFSPDNRWLAVAGGAERLAAREPPGIVELWDMSDEDATEPTVTMNAERGTVNAVCFTPDSRTLATGSNGPGYGESGLYNGMVRLWDPVTGQQRIALSGHRYHVHDIAFSPDGLQLVSESASFGSDSEVILWDAREWKLRRTETP
;
A
#
# COMPACT_ATOMS: atom_id res chain seq x y z
N MET A 1 -11.21 22.02 18.12
CA MET A 1 -10.66 21.74 16.78
C MET A 1 -11.50 20.63 16.18
N SER A 2 -12.25 20.93 15.12
CA SER A 2 -13.08 19.93 14.45
C SER A 2 -12.23 19.25 13.38
N PHE A 3 -12.10 17.93 13.45
CA PHE A 3 -11.52 17.14 12.37
C PHE A 3 -12.50 17.20 11.20
N ALA A 4 -12.05 17.76 10.07
CA ALA A 4 -12.81 17.72 8.84
C ALA A 4 -12.92 16.26 8.37
N VAL A 5 -13.97 15.58 8.83
CA VAL A 5 -14.48 14.37 8.20
C VAL A 5 -14.85 14.79 6.78
N VAL A 6 -14.29 14.14 5.76
CA VAL A 6 -14.81 14.29 4.40
C VAL A 6 -16.23 13.71 4.45
N PRO A 7 -17.30 14.51 4.31
CA PRO A 7 -18.66 14.01 4.53
C PRO A 7 -18.99 12.88 3.55
N GLY A 8 -19.68 11.82 4.03
CA GLY A 8 -20.03 10.67 3.18
C GLY A 8 -18.88 9.70 2.87
N THR A 9 -17.80 9.72 3.67
CA THR A 9 -16.65 8.86 3.44
C THR A 9 -16.47 7.76 4.49
N ILE A 10 -15.94 6.62 4.05
CA ILE A 10 -15.44 5.55 4.91
C ILE A 10 -13.92 5.54 4.75
N PRO A 11 -13.15 6.18 5.66
CA PRO A 11 -11.69 6.15 5.58
C PRO A 11 -11.19 4.73 5.86
N THR A 12 -10.32 4.24 4.99
CA THR A 12 -9.72 2.91 5.09
C THR A 12 -8.23 2.98 5.45
N SER A 13 -7.58 4.12 5.19
CA SER A 13 -6.20 4.38 5.58
C SER A 13 -5.92 5.86 5.72
N ALA A 14 -4.90 6.19 6.52
CA ALA A 14 -4.39 7.54 6.69
C ALA A 14 -2.88 7.50 6.89
N ALA A 15 -2.20 8.55 6.43
CA ALA A 15 -0.76 8.71 6.60
C ALA A 15 -0.42 10.15 6.97
N LEU A 16 0.66 10.33 7.74
CA LEU A 16 1.25 11.63 8.08
C LEU A 16 2.64 11.68 7.44
N SER A 17 3.01 12.82 6.85
CA SER A 17 4.37 13.03 6.35
C SER A 17 5.38 13.06 7.48
N SER A 18 6.63 12.72 7.21
CA SER A 18 7.69 12.59 8.22
C SER A 18 8.03 13.92 8.91
N ASP A 19 7.78 15.04 8.23
CA ASP A 19 7.92 16.39 8.78
C ASP A 19 6.64 16.90 9.48
N GLY A 20 5.55 16.14 9.46
CA GLY A 20 4.26 16.51 10.04
C GLY A 20 3.51 17.62 9.29
N THR A 21 3.95 18.01 8.09
CA THR A 21 3.36 19.12 7.33
C THR A 21 2.17 18.69 6.46
N MET A 22 2.03 17.40 6.16
CA MET A 22 0.99 16.86 5.31
C MET A 22 0.29 15.66 5.93
N VAL A 23 -1.02 15.58 5.73
CA VAL A 23 -1.83 14.40 6.01
C VAL A 23 -2.45 13.89 4.72
N ALA A 24 -2.48 12.56 4.56
CA ALA A 24 -3.19 11.88 3.50
C ALA A 24 -4.28 11.00 4.12
N CYS A 25 -5.42 10.90 3.44
CA CYS A 25 -6.45 9.93 3.75
C CYS A 25 -6.93 9.27 2.46
N ALA A 26 -7.32 8.02 2.57
CA ALA A 26 -7.92 7.29 1.48
C ALA A 26 -9.14 6.53 2.00
N GLY A 27 -10.12 6.32 1.12
CA GLY A 27 -11.37 5.71 1.52
C GLY A 27 -12.37 5.60 0.38
N LEU A 28 -13.59 5.23 0.73
CA LEU A 28 -14.72 5.14 -0.18
C LEU A 28 -15.58 6.42 -0.07
N ARG A 29 -15.93 7.02 -1.21
CA ARG A 29 -16.85 8.16 -1.35
C ARG A 29 -17.80 7.91 -2.52
N ASP A 30 -19.10 7.90 -2.29
CA ASP A 30 -20.12 7.71 -3.33
C ASP A 30 -19.89 6.47 -4.22
N GLY A 31 -19.38 5.39 -3.63
CA GLY A 31 -19.09 4.15 -4.36
C GLY A 31 -17.76 4.14 -5.13
N LYS A 32 -16.99 5.24 -5.10
CA LYS A 32 -15.66 5.34 -5.70
C LYS A 32 -14.58 5.48 -4.62
N TYR A 33 -13.44 4.85 -4.86
CA TYR A 33 -12.31 4.99 -3.96
C TYR A 33 -11.53 6.25 -4.28
N PHE A 34 -11.09 6.96 -3.24
CA PHE A 34 -10.31 8.18 -3.38
C PHE A 34 -9.09 8.18 -2.47
N ALA A 35 -8.09 8.95 -2.86
CA ALA A 35 -7.02 9.42 -1.99
C ALA A 35 -6.98 10.95 -2.03
N ALA A 36 -6.84 11.58 -0.87
CA ALA A 36 -6.77 13.02 -0.74
C ALA A 36 -5.68 13.43 0.25
N ILE A 37 -5.10 14.61 0.01
CA ILE A 37 -4.05 15.19 0.82
C ILE A 37 -4.45 16.56 1.33
N ARG A 38 -3.81 16.97 2.43
CA ARG A 38 -3.98 18.30 2.99
C ARG A 38 -2.73 18.72 3.78
N ARG A 39 -2.38 20.00 3.70
CA ARG A 39 -1.40 20.62 4.60
C ARG A 39 -1.96 20.77 6.02
N THR A 40 -1.17 20.44 7.04
CA THR A 40 -1.59 20.49 8.44
C THR A 40 -1.72 21.93 8.96
N THR A 41 -0.97 22.86 8.38
CA THR A 41 -0.84 24.24 8.86
C THR A 41 -1.66 25.28 8.10
N GLN A 42 -2.13 24.98 6.89
CA GLN A 42 -2.59 26.01 5.94
C GLN A 42 -3.98 25.82 5.31
N GLY A 43 -4.69 24.72 5.53
CA GLY A 43 -5.95 24.49 4.80
C GLY A 43 -7.01 23.70 5.56
N VAL A 44 -8.27 24.10 5.36
CA VAL A 44 -9.45 23.26 5.66
C VAL A 44 -9.77 22.34 4.46
N GLU A 45 -9.30 22.71 3.26
CA GLU A 45 -9.63 22.05 1.99
C GLU A 45 -8.70 20.88 1.68
N TRP A 46 -9.30 19.80 1.16
CA TRP A 46 -8.60 18.59 0.74
C TRP A 46 -8.38 18.61 -0.77
N LYS A 47 -7.15 18.34 -1.23
CA LYS A 47 -6.86 18.07 -2.65
C LYS A 47 -7.04 16.58 -2.89
N VAL A 48 -7.97 16.21 -3.78
CA VAL A 48 -8.15 14.83 -4.23
C VAL A 48 -7.09 14.52 -5.27
N LEU A 49 -6.31 13.46 -5.06
CA LEU A 49 -5.26 13.01 -5.97
C LEU A 49 -5.80 11.99 -6.96
N SER A 50 -6.50 10.97 -6.47
CA SER A 50 -7.09 9.95 -7.32
C SER A 50 -8.57 9.75 -7.02
N ASP A 51 -9.39 9.68 -8.07
CA ASP A 51 -10.78 9.22 -8.03
C ASP A 51 -10.78 7.85 -8.71
N VAL A 52 -10.23 6.84 -8.02
CA VAL A 52 -10.03 5.52 -8.61
C VAL A 52 -11.38 4.82 -8.68
N SER A 53 -12.01 4.89 -9.84
CA SER A 53 -13.32 4.28 -10.14
C SER A 53 -13.32 2.75 -10.06
N ASN A 54 -12.15 2.12 -9.98
CA ASN A 54 -12.01 0.67 -10.09
C ASN A 54 -11.45 -0.01 -8.84
N VAL A 55 -10.91 0.70 -7.85
CA VAL A 55 -10.40 0.06 -6.62
C VAL A 55 -11.59 -0.21 -5.71
N ARG A 56 -11.74 -1.41 -5.13
CA ARG A 56 -12.86 -1.72 -4.22
C ARG A 56 -12.47 -2.30 -2.87
N GLU A 57 -11.23 -2.71 -2.66
CA GLU A 57 -10.73 -3.26 -1.41
C GLU A 57 -9.25 -2.90 -1.27
N GLY A 58 -8.82 -2.63 -0.03
CA GLY A 58 -7.45 -2.24 0.30
C GLY A 58 -7.06 -0.86 -0.24
N ASN A 59 -7.04 0.15 0.62
CA ASN A 59 -6.22 1.33 0.34
C ASN A 59 -5.10 1.36 1.37
N ALA A 60 -3.87 1.28 0.91
CA ALA A 60 -2.73 1.57 1.76
C ALA A 60 -2.10 2.88 1.32
N LEU A 61 -1.79 3.72 2.30
CA LEU A 61 -1.10 4.99 2.10
C LEU A 61 0.23 4.98 2.84
N ALA A 62 1.28 5.47 2.19
CA ALA A 62 2.54 5.76 2.86
C ALA A 62 3.22 6.97 2.24
N PHE A 63 3.65 7.91 3.07
CA PHE A 63 4.64 8.89 2.66
C PHE A 63 6.03 8.25 2.69
N SER A 64 6.88 8.61 1.73
CA SER A 64 8.30 8.31 1.84
C SER A 64 8.94 9.16 2.94
N PRO A 65 9.97 8.66 3.66
CA PRO A 65 10.64 9.40 4.73
C PRO A 65 11.22 10.77 4.32
N ASP A 66 11.65 10.90 3.08
CA ASP A 66 12.12 12.15 2.46
C ASP A 66 10.97 13.09 2.02
N ASN A 67 9.71 12.73 2.30
CA ASN A 67 8.47 13.45 1.95
C ASN A 67 8.27 13.70 0.44
N ARG A 68 9.06 13.05 -0.41
CA ARG A 68 8.97 13.21 -1.85
C ARG A 68 7.78 12.47 -2.44
N TRP A 69 7.50 11.27 -1.95
CA TRP A 69 6.49 10.39 -2.55
C TRP A 69 5.33 10.18 -1.58
N LEU A 70 4.12 10.18 -2.12
CA LEU A 70 2.99 9.49 -1.51
C LEU A 70 2.66 8.25 -2.36
N ALA A 71 2.74 7.09 -1.73
CA ALA A 71 2.24 5.85 -2.31
C ALA A 71 0.76 5.69 -1.99
N VAL A 72 -0.03 5.42 -3.01
CA VAL A 72 -1.44 5.06 -2.94
C VAL A 72 -1.60 3.70 -3.59
N ALA A 73 -1.99 2.69 -2.82
CA ALA A 73 -2.12 1.33 -3.33
C ALA A 73 -3.53 0.79 -3.13
N GLY A 74 -3.99 -0.01 -4.09
CA GLY A 74 -5.23 -0.76 -3.94
C GLY A 74 -5.47 -1.75 -5.08
N GLY A 75 -6.62 -2.43 -5.03
CA GLY A 75 -6.96 -3.49 -5.99
C GLY A 75 -8.35 -3.34 -6.56
N ALA A 76 -8.51 -3.78 -7.82
CA ALA A 76 -9.78 -3.70 -8.51
C ALA A 76 -10.75 -4.86 -8.23
N GLU A 77 -12.01 -4.63 -8.57
CA GLU A 77 -13.15 -5.47 -8.23
C GLU A 77 -13.02 -6.95 -8.66
N ARG A 78 -13.40 -7.84 -7.73
CA ARG A 78 -13.47 -9.31 -7.84
C ARG A 78 -14.53 -9.84 -8.83
N LEU A 79 -15.21 -8.98 -9.59
CA LEU A 79 -16.35 -9.36 -10.47
C LEU A 79 -15.93 -9.88 -11.85
N ALA A 80 -14.66 -9.77 -12.24
CA ALA A 80 -14.17 -10.36 -13.49
C ALA A 80 -13.75 -11.82 -13.28
N ALA A 81 -13.92 -12.66 -14.31
CA ALA A 81 -13.43 -14.05 -14.34
C ALA A 81 -11.90 -14.18 -14.11
N ARG A 82 -11.19 -13.06 -14.06
CA ARG A 82 -9.80 -12.92 -13.64
C ARG A 82 -9.72 -11.79 -12.62
N GLU A 83 -9.08 -12.04 -11.47
CA GLU A 83 -8.78 -10.97 -10.52
C GLU A 83 -7.89 -9.92 -11.20
N PRO A 84 -8.29 -8.64 -11.22
CA PRO A 84 -7.47 -7.59 -11.80
C PRO A 84 -6.19 -7.39 -10.95
N PRO A 85 -5.11 -6.87 -11.56
CA PRO A 85 -3.89 -6.62 -10.81
C PRO A 85 -4.12 -5.53 -9.76
N GLY A 86 -3.47 -5.68 -8.61
CA GLY A 86 -3.29 -4.57 -7.69
C GLY A 86 -2.44 -3.48 -8.33
N ILE A 87 -2.79 -2.23 -8.05
CA ILE A 87 -2.14 -1.04 -8.58
C ILE A 87 -1.52 -0.27 -7.43
N VAL A 88 -0.33 0.26 -7.66
CA VAL A 88 0.30 1.24 -6.77
C VAL A 88 0.67 2.48 -7.57
N GLU A 89 0.12 3.61 -7.15
CA GLU A 89 0.36 4.92 -7.71
C GLU A 89 1.32 5.70 -6.81
N LEU A 90 2.34 6.31 -7.39
CA LEU A 90 3.21 7.26 -6.70
C LEU A 90 2.95 8.67 -7.19
N TRP A 91 2.76 9.55 -6.22
CA TRP A 91 2.55 10.97 -6.41
C TRP A 91 3.77 11.73 -5.92
N ASP A 92 4.42 12.50 -6.79
CA ASP A 92 5.50 13.40 -6.39
C ASP A 92 4.90 14.59 -5.64
N MET A 93 5.16 14.64 -4.34
CA MET A 93 4.62 15.65 -3.43
C MET A 93 5.28 17.02 -3.61
N SER A 94 6.36 17.11 -4.40
CA SER A 94 6.91 18.40 -4.82
C SER A 94 6.11 19.05 -5.95
N ASP A 95 5.28 18.28 -6.65
CA ASP A 95 4.36 18.78 -7.67
C ASP A 95 2.97 19.05 -7.07
N GLU A 96 2.77 20.29 -6.64
CA GLU A 96 1.50 20.71 -6.03
C GLU A 96 0.34 20.78 -7.02
N ASP A 97 0.62 20.79 -8.32
CA ASP A 97 -0.37 20.88 -9.39
C ASP A 97 -0.66 19.52 -10.04
N ALA A 98 0.03 18.44 -9.61
CA ALA A 98 -0.15 17.09 -10.12
C ALA A 98 -1.63 16.67 -10.15
N THR A 99 -2.09 16.26 -11.32
CA THR A 99 -3.45 15.73 -11.57
C THR A 99 -3.46 14.25 -11.91
N GLU A 100 -2.28 13.65 -12.12
CA GLU A 100 -2.08 12.24 -12.45
C GLU A 100 -0.84 11.71 -11.71
N PRO A 101 -0.78 10.38 -11.44
CA PRO A 101 0.36 9.81 -10.74
C PRO A 101 1.63 9.86 -11.60
N THR A 102 2.76 10.17 -10.97
CA THR A 102 4.07 10.21 -11.63
C THR A 102 4.54 8.81 -12.06
N VAL A 103 4.22 7.80 -11.26
CA VAL A 103 4.56 6.39 -11.53
C VAL A 103 3.37 5.50 -11.19
N THR A 104 3.05 4.55 -12.06
CA THR A 104 2.05 3.51 -11.81
C THR A 104 2.71 2.14 -11.90
N MET A 105 2.62 1.37 -10.83
CA MET A 105 3.18 0.03 -10.70
C MET A 105 2.05 -1.00 -10.66
N ASN A 106 2.20 -2.08 -11.43
CA ASN A 106 1.25 -3.17 -11.47
C ASN A 106 1.78 -4.33 -10.62
N ALA A 107 1.13 -4.59 -9.48
CA ALA A 107 1.49 -5.70 -8.60
C ALA A 107 1.08 -7.08 -9.16
N GLU A 108 0.69 -7.16 -10.44
CA GLU A 108 0.33 -8.34 -11.25
C GLU A 108 -0.76 -9.29 -10.72
N ARG A 109 -0.90 -9.48 -9.40
CA ARG A 109 -1.78 -10.46 -8.76
C ARG A 109 -2.32 -9.92 -7.45
N GLY A 110 -3.64 -9.74 -7.43
CA GLY A 110 -4.41 -9.47 -6.22
C GLY A 110 -4.27 -8.04 -5.71
N THR A 111 -5.22 -7.66 -4.86
CA THR A 111 -5.25 -6.39 -4.16
C THR A 111 -3.97 -6.15 -3.35
N VAL A 112 -3.45 -4.94 -3.39
CA VAL A 112 -2.37 -4.50 -2.51
C VAL A 112 -2.99 -3.96 -1.22
N ASN A 113 -2.70 -4.62 -0.09
CA ASN A 113 -3.28 -4.27 1.20
C ASN A 113 -2.38 -3.39 2.06
N ALA A 114 -1.07 -3.41 1.80
CA ALA A 114 -0.09 -2.71 2.61
C ALA A 114 1.05 -2.17 1.75
N VAL A 115 1.52 -0.97 2.09
CA VAL A 115 2.70 -0.34 1.47
C VAL A 115 3.55 0.34 2.54
N CYS A 116 4.87 0.26 2.39
CA CYS A 116 5.80 1.02 3.22
C CYS A 116 7.10 1.31 2.47
N PHE A 117 7.72 2.44 2.76
CA PHE A 117 9.04 2.78 2.24
C PHE A 117 10.14 2.30 3.19
N THR A 118 11.30 1.98 2.63
CA THR A 118 12.53 1.87 3.43
C THR A 118 12.86 3.21 4.07
N PRO A 119 13.53 3.24 5.25
CA PRO A 119 13.91 4.48 5.92
C PRO A 119 14.75 5.45 5.09
N ASP A 120 15.47 4.93 4.08
CA ASP A 120 16.26 5.73 3.13
C ASP A 120 15.48 6.21 1.90
N SER A 121 14.18 5.96 1.82
CA SER A 121 13.28 6.26 0.70
C SER A 121 13.60 5.57 -0.63
N ARG A 122 14.58 4.66 -0.69
CA ARG A 122 15.06 4.09 -1.96
C ARG A 122 14.28 2.88 -2.43
N THR A 123 13.46 2.29 -1.59
CA THR A 123 12.67 1.10 -1.92
C THR A 123 11.28 1.24 -1.35
N LEU A 124 10.29 0.94 -2.18
CA LEU A 124 8.91 0.76 -1.76
C LEU A 124 8.65 -0.74 -1.63
N ALA A 125 8.08 -1.17 -0.51
CA ALA A 125 7.55 -2.51 -0.33
C ALA A 125 6.03 -2.50 -0.45
N THR A 126 5.46 -3.57 -0.98
CA THR A 126 4.01 -3.77 -1.13
C THR A 126 3.64 -5.19 -0.74
N GLY A 127 2.61 -5.37 0.10
CA GLY A 127 2.01 -6.65 0.43
C GLY A 127 0.70 -6.84 -0.33
N SER A 128 0.55 -7.95 -1.06
CA SER A 128 -0.65 -8.23 -1.86
C SER A 128 -1.29 -9.58 -1.56
N ASN A 129 -2.56 -9.70 -1.96
CA ASN A 129 -3.27 -10.96 -2.02
C ASN A 129 -2.60 -11.93 -3.01
N GLY A 130 -2.74 -13.22 -2.73
CA GLY A 130 -2.52 -14.29 -3.72
C GLY A 130 -3.74 -14.42 -4.64
N PRO A 131 -3.63 -15.13 -5.77
CA PRO A 131 -4.73 -15.35 -6.69
C PRO A 131 -5.83 -16.18 -6.02
N GLY A 132 -7.03 -15.62 -5.91
CA GLY A 132 -8.33 -16.31 -5.89
C GLY A 132 -8.61 -17.44 -4.89
N TYR A 133 -9.71 -17.29 -4.14
CA TYR A 133 -10.45 -18.40 -3.52
C TYR A 133 -11.05 -19.30 -4.64
N GLY A 134 -10.28 -20.24 -5.19
CA GLY A 134 -10.77 -21.10 -6.27
C GLY A 134 -9.88 -22.32 -6.57
N GLU A 135 -10.44 -23.50 -6.30
CA GLU A 135 -10.04 -24.86 -6.70
C GLU A 135 -8.73 -25.47 -6.15
N SER A 136 -7.84 -24.72 -5.49
CA SER A 136 -6.71 -25.34 -4.76
C SER A 136 -6.43 -24.83 -3.34
N GLY A 137 -7.12 -23.78 -2.87
CA GLY A 137 -7.02 -23.32 -1.48
C GLY A 137 -5.64 -22.78 -1.06
N LEU A 138 -4.77 -22.42 -2.01
CA LEU A 138 -3.42 -21.92 -1.73
C LEU A 138 -3.34 -20.41 -1.98
N TYR A 139 -3.56 -19.61 -0.95
CA TYR A 139 -3.46 -18.15 -1.00
C TYR A 139 -2.01 -17.68 -0.89
N ASN A 140 -1.20 -17.78 -1.94
CA ASN A 140 0.18 -17.30 -1.84
C ASN A 140 0.29 -15.77 -1.90
N GLY A 141 0.15 -15.12 -0.74
CA GLY A 141 0.44 -13.70 -0.58
C GLY A 141 1.88 -13.39 -0.99
N MET A 142 2.07 -12.21 -1.56
CA MET A 142 3.34 -11.79 -2.13
C MET A 142 3.77 -10.46 -1.52
N VAL A 143 5.05 -10.37 -1.17
CA VAL A 143 5.70 -9.08 -0.88
C VAL A 143 6.54 -8.71 -2.10
N ARG A 144 6.38 -7.49 -2.62
CA ARG A 144 7.16 -6.98 -3.76
C ARG A 144 7.92 -5.74 -3.36
N LEU A 145 9.09 -5.57 -3.95
CA LEU A 145 9.98 -4.45 -3.72
C LEU A 145 10.21 -3.72 -5.03
N TRP A 146 10.06 -2.40 -4.96
CA TRP A 146 10.04 -1.54 -6.13
C TRP A 146 11.06 -0.43 -5.98
N ASP A 147 11.61 -0.03 -7.12
CA ASP A 147 12.27 1.26 -7.25
C ASP A 147 11.20 2.35 -7.44
N PRO A 148 11.04 3.29 -6.49
CA PRO A 148 10.01 4.31 -6.61
C PRO A 148 10.30 5.34 -7.71
N VAL A 149 11.54 5.49 -8.17
CA VAL A 149 11.91 6.44 -9.22
C VAL A 149 11.61 5.86 -10.60
N THR A 150 11.90 4.57 -10.80
CA THR A 150 11.73 3.93 -12.12
C THR A 150 10.43 3.13 -12.24
N GLY A 151 9.75 2.85 -11.13
CA GLY A 151 8.58 1.97 -11.08
C GLY A 151 8.92 0.49 -11.32
N GLN A 152 10.20 0.12 -11.43
CA GLN A 152 10.58 -1.26 -11.70
C GLN A 152 10.51 -2.12 -10.45
N GLN A 153 9.87 -3.29 -10.60
CA GLN A 153 9.95 -4.34 -9.58
C GLN A 153 11.39 -4.87 -9.53
N ARG A 154 12.01 -4.76 -8.36
CA ARG A 154 13.36 -5.31 -8.12
C ARG A 154 13.28 -6.77 -7.71
N ILE A 155 12.38 -7.10 -6.79
CA ILE A 155 12.32 -8.40 -6.14
C ILE A 155 10.86 -8.73 -5.81
N ALA A 156 10.53 -10.02 -5.91
CA ALA A 156 9.28 -10.59 -5.43
C ALA A 156 9.59 -11.70 -4.40
N LEU A 157 9.05 -11.56 -3.20
CA LEU A 157 9.23 -12.45 -2.07
C LEU A 157 7.97 -13.29 -1.89
N SER A 158 8.13 -14.59 -2.15
CA SER A 158 7.11 -15.61 -1.90
C SER A 158 7.42 -16.34 -0.60
N GLY A 159 6.39 -16.63 0.20
CA GLY A 159 6.56 -17.41 1.43
C GLY A 159 5.29 -17.50 2.25
N HIS A 160 4.43 -16.49 2.17
CA HIS A 160 3.13 -16.50 2.84
C HIS A 160 2.18 -17.51 2.22
N ARG A 161 1.50 -18.29 3.06
CA ARG A 161 0.41 -19.19 2.68
C ARG A 161 -0.94 -18.49 2.60
N TYR A 162 -1.02 -17.26 3.10
CA TYR A 162 -2.22 -16.44 3.11
C TYR A 162 -1.97 -15.04 2.51
N HIS A 163 -3.04 -14.25 2.41
CA HIS A 163 -2.97 -12.87 1.96
C HIS A 163 -2.12 -12.02 2.90
N VAL A 164 -1.18 -11.24 2.35
CA VAL A 164 -0.38 -10.30 3.15
C VAL A 164 -1.26 -9.13 3.52
N HIS A 165 -1.47 -8.92 4.82
CA HIS A 165 -2.30 -7.84 5.36
C HIS A 165 -1.50 -6.62 5.74
N ASP A 166 -0.28 -6.82 6.26
CA ASP A 166 0.57 -5.71 6.70
C ASP A 166 2.06 -5.98 6.47
N ILE A 167 2.82 -4.90 6.33
CA ILE A 167 4.28 -4.92 6.17
C ILE A 167 4.93 -3.73 6.90
N ALA A 168 6.08 -3.97 7.53
CA ALA A 168 6.81 -2.91 8.24
C ALA A 168 8.33 -3.10 8.16
N PHE A 169 9.03 -2.03 7.78
CA PHE A 169 10.48 -1.97 7.87
C PHE A 169 10.94 -1.65 9.29
N SER A 170 12.06 -2.25 9.70
CA SER A 170 12.79 -1.78 10.87
C SER A 170 13.34 -0.37 10.63
N PRO A 171 13.48 0.47 11.68
CA PRO A 171 14.02 1.83 11.54
C PRO A 171 15.45 1.89 10.98
N ASP A 172 16.24 0.83 11.18
CA ASP A 172 17.59 0.68 10.62
C ASP A 172 17.60 0.19 9.16
N GLY A 173 16.44 -0.14 8.59
CA GLY A 173 16.27 -0.64 7.23
C GLY A 173 16.84 -2.03 6.99
N LEU A 174 17.21 -2.78 8.04
CA LEU A 174 17.87 -4.07 7.91
C LEU A 174 16.89 -5.26 7.88
N GLN A 175 15.65 -5.05 8.28
CA GLN A 175 14.63 -6.08 8.38
C GLN A 175 13.30 -5.57 7.83
N LEU A 176 12.56 -6.50 7.23
CA LEU A 176 11.16 -6.31 6.87
C LEU A 176 10.36 -7.40 7.57
N VAL A 177 9.28 -7.01 8.23
CA VAL A 177 8.27 -7.93 8.72
C VAL A 177 7.08 -7.87 7.78
N SER A 178 6.48 -9.02 7.49
CA SER A 178 5.19 -9.11 6.81
C SER A 178 4.28 -10.09 7.52
N GLU A 179 3.01 -9.73 7.62
CA GLU A 179 1.97 -10.53 8.26
C GLU A 179 0.95 -10.98 7.23
N SER A 180 0.51 -12.24 7.32
CA SER A 180 -0.60 -12.78 6.54
C SER A 180 -1.58 -13.53 7.42
N ALA A 181 -2.85 -13.53 7.05
CA ALA A 181 -3.87 -14.28 7.78
C ALA A 181 -4.98 -14.81 6.85
N SER A 182 -5.60 -15.91 7.28
CA SER A 182 -6.81 -16.48 6.68
C SER A 182 -8.06 -16.04 7.44
N PHE A 183 -9.25 -16.26 6.86
CA PHE A 183 -10.53 -16.04 7.55
C PHE A 183 -10.77 -17.02 8.72
N GLY A 184 -10.05 -18.14 8.76
CA GLY A 184 -9.90 -18.97 9.95
C GLY A 184 -8.57 -18.63 10.60
N SER A 185 -8.51 -18.62 11.93
CA SER A 185 -7.51 -18.01 12.85
C SER A 185 -6.00 -18.22 12.60
N ASP A 186 -5.61 -18.84 11.50
CA ASP A 186 -4.23 -18.99 11.07
C ASP A 186 -3.66 -17.64 10.63
N SER A 187 -2.59 -17.24 11.29
CA SER A 187 -1.77 -16.10 10.92
C SER A 187 -0.31 -16.53 10.80
N GLU A 188 0.42 -15.84 9.95
CA GLU A 188 1.85 -16.05 9.75
C GLU A 188 2.56 -14.71 9.73
N VAL A 189 3.65 -14.64 10.47
CA VAL A 189 4.57 -13.51 10.43
C VAL A 189 5.87 -14.00 9.81
N ILE A 190 6.35 -13.30 8.79
CA ILE A 190 7.62 -13.59 8.14
C ILE A 190 8.58 -12.43 8.37
N LEU A 191 9.79 -12.76 8.82
CA LEU A 191 10.91 -11.84 8.92
C LEU A 191 11.85 -12.05 7.73
N TRP A 192 12.10 -10.98 6.98
CA TRP A 192 13.01 -10.94 5.84
C TRP A 192 14.28 -10.17 6.19
N ASP A 193 15.42 -10.64 5.69
CA ASP A 193 16.66 -9.87 5.67
C ASP A 193 16.60 -8.84 4.55
N ALA A 194 16.64 -7.53 4.85
CA ALA A 194 16.53 -6.51 3.81
C ALA A 194 17.83 -6.27 3.02
N ARG A 195 18.97 -6.84 3.45
CA ARG A 195 20.25 -6.73 2.70
C ARG A 195 20.30 -7.72 1.55
N GLU A 196 19.83 -8.93 1.80
CA GLU A 196 19.88 -10.04 0.84
C GLU A 196 18.50 -10.43 0.29
N TRP A 197 17.42 -9.87 0.87
CA TRP A 197 16.03 -10.19 0.58
C TRP A 197 15.73 -11.68 0.65
N LYS A 198 16.21 -12.29 1.74
CA LYS A 198 16.01 -13.71 2.04
C LYS A 198 15.11 -13.88 3.26
N LEU A 199 14.33 -14.97 3.26
CA LEU A 199 13.60 -15.44 4.42
C LEU A 199 14.58 -15.69 5.58
N ARG A 200 14.41 -15.00 6.70
CA ARG A 200 15.17 -15.26 7.94
C ARG A 200 14.44 -16.21 8.86
N ARG A 201 13.14 -15.97 9.07
CA ARG A 201 12.32 -16.73 10.01
C ARG A 201 10.84 -16.62 9.66
N THR A 202 10.11 -17.69 9.94
CA THR A 202 8.64 -17.72 9.95
C THR A 202 8.19 -17.96 11.38
N GLU A 203 7.17 -17.23 11.81
CA GLU A 203 6.56 -17.32 13.13
C GLU A 203 5.03 -17.47 12.98
N THR A 204 4.43 -18.26 13.86
CA THR A 204 2.98 -18.37 14.03
C THR A 204 2.68 -17.91 15.46
N PRO A 205 1.80 -16.92 15.67
CA PRO A 205 1.41 -16.45 17.00
C PRO A 205 0.86 -17.54 17.93
#